data_AF-A0ABD2X2M3-F1
#
_entry.id   AF-A0ABD2X2M3-F1
#
_cell.length_a   1.000
_cell.length_b   1.000
_cell.length_c   1.000
_cell.angle_alpha   90.00
_cell.angle_beta   90.00
_cell.angle_gamma   90.00
#
_symmetry.space_group_name_H-M   'P 1'
#
loop_
_entity.id
_entity.type
_entity.pdbx_description
1 polymer ?
#
loop_
_entity_poly.entity_id
_entity_poly.type
_entity_poly.pdbx_seq_one_letter_code
_entity_poly.pdbx_strand_id
1 'polypeptide(L)'
;MNFFHIHGLFKKSSTKVEESWYDDDDKEFASKAKEIMITSSTSLYDVLKLRPEEEDKLLTYADYSEFAFYRSLKIPGPHYRTCILHLCEKMSGGFFRRWALHDFWELIHKKLPLECCEKVLDNLTNEDLYHIVLAVDGKQSS
;
A
#
# COMPACT_ATOMS: atom_id res chain seq x y z
N MET A 1 7.91 -6.07 -16.30
CA MET A 1 6.91 -5.74 -15.26
C MET A 1 6.40 -4.31 -15.44
N ASN A 2 5.19 -4.08 -15.98
CA ASN A 2 4.59 -2.73 -16.05
C ASN A 2 3.13 -2.69 -15.56
N PHE A 3 2.68 -3.79 -14.93
CA PHE A 3 1.29 -4.03 -14.53
C PHE A 3 0.78 -2.94 -13.58
N PHE A 4 1.52 -2.64 -12.51
CA PHE A 4 1.10 -1.69 -11.48
C PHE A 4 0.97 -0.25 -12.00
N HIS A 5 1.89 0.18 -12.87
CA HIS A 5 1.80 1.49 -13.52
C HIS A 5 0.65 1.56 -14.53
N ILE A 6 0.44 0.52 -15.36
CA ILE A 6 -0.67 0.48 -16.33
C ILE A 6 -2.02 0.57 -15.61
N HIS A 7 -2.17 -0.11 -14.48
CA HIS A 7 -3.39 -0.08 -13.66
C HIS A 7 -3.52 1.16 -12.77
N GLY A 8 -2.57 2.10 -12.85
CA GLY A 8 -2.66 3.40 -12.22
C GLY A 8 -2.48 3.38 -10.70
N LEU A 9 -1.78 2.39 -10.18
CA LEU A 9 -1.49 2.24 -8.74
C LEU A 9 -0.91 3.52 -8.12
N PHE A 10 -0.07 4.24 -8.88
CA PHE A 10 0.62 5.45 -8.42
C PHE A 10 0.00 6.76 -8.96
N LYS A 11 -1.02 6.70 -9.82
CA LYS A 11 -1.55 7.88 -10.55
C LYS A 11 -2.43 8.80 -9.71
N LYS A 12 -2.76 8.42 -8.48
CA LYS A 12 -3.68 9.15 -7.60
C LYS A 12 -3.03 9.13 -6.23
N SER A 13 -2.44 10.24 -5.78
CA SER A 13 -1.83 10.27 -4.45
C SER A 13 -2.94 9.97 -3.43
N SER A 14 -2.88 8.78 -2.85
CA SER A 14 -3.70 8.32 -1.74
C SER A 14 -3.82 9.36 -0.64
N THR A 15 -2.72 10.10 -0.41
CA THR A 15 -2.61 11.16 0.59
C THR A 15 -3.60 12.31 0.42
N LYS A 16 -3.91 12.76 -0.80
CA LYS A 16 -4.92 13.82 -1.03
C LYS A 16 -6.35 13.33 -0.85
N VAL A 17 -6.56 12.02 -1.02
CA VAL A 17 -7.86 11.39 -0.87
C VAL A 17 -8.15 11.13 0.61
N GLU A 18 -7.13 10.76 1.39
CA GLU A 18 -7.23 10.56 2.85
C GLU A 18 -7.87 11.78 3.53
N GLU A 19 -7.39 13.00 3.27
CA GLU A 19 -7.92 14.21 3.94
C GLU A 19 -9.42 14.42 3.67
N SER A 20 -9.90 14.17 2.45
CA SER A 20 -11.30 14.42 2.07
C SER A 20 -12.31 13.43 2.66
N TRP A 21 -11.89 12.20 3.00
CA TRP A 21 -12.78 11.16 3.54
C TRP A 21 -13.08 11.32 5.02
N TYR A 22 -12.35 12.20 5.70
CA TYR A 22 -12.50 12.47 7.11
C TYR A 22 -13.18 13.82 7.39
N ASP A 23 -13.50 14.59 6.34
CA ASP A 23 -14.28 15.83 6.44
C ASP A 23 -15.78 15.54 6.69
N ASP A 24 -16.46 16.52 7.28
CA ASP A 24 -17.87 16.44 7.70
C ASP A 24 -18.84 16.09 6.57
N ASP A 25 -18.43 16.25 5.31
CA ASP A 25 -19.22 15.98 4.11
C ASP A 25 -19.33 14.48 3.75
N ASP A 26 -18.50 13.60 4.34
CA ASP A 26 -18.46 12.17 4.02
C ASP A 26 -18.68 11.23 5.22
N LYS A 27 -19.49 11.69 6.20
CA LYS A 27 -19.86 10.93 7.41
C LYS A 27 -20.39 9.54 7.14
N GLU A 28 -21.10 9.34 6.03
CA GLU A 28 -21.65 8.04 5.66
C GLU A 28 -20.53 7.02 5.36
N PHE A 29 -19.50 7.44 4.62
CA PHE A 29 -18.36 6.59 4.33
C PHE A 29 -17.59 6.25 5.60
N ALA A 30 -17.27 7.26 6.41
CA ALA A 30 -16.54 7.06 7.66
C ALA A 30 -17.28 6.12 8.63
N SER A 31 -18.61 6.23 8.72
CA SER A 31 -19.43 5.32 9.53
C SER A 31 -19.37 3.89 9.01
N LYS A 32 -19.60 3.69 7.71
CA LYS A 32 -19.56 2.35 7.09
C LYS A 32 -18.18 1.72 7.15
N ALA A 33 -17.12 2.50 6.96
CA ALA A 33 -15.75 2.02 7.04
C ALA A 33 -15.40 1.48 8.45
N LYS A 34 -15.99 2.04 9.52
CA LYS A 34 -15.81 1.53 10.89
C LYS A 34 -16.53 0.19 11.12
N GLU A 35 -17.61 -0.07 10.39
CA GLU A 35 -18.37 -1.33 10.49
C GLU A 35 -17.75 -2.46 9.67
N ILE A 36 -16.97 -2.14 8.65
CA ILE A 36 -16.32 -3.13 7.80
C ILE A 36 -15.02 -3.59 8.47
N MET A 37 -15.10 -4.68 9.22
CA MET A 37 -13.92 -5.33 9.79
C MET A 37 -13.04 -5.89 8.65
N ILE A 38 -11.72 -5.71 8.74
CA ILE A 38 -10.72 -6.40 7.89
C ILE A 38 -10.17 -7.60 8.68
N THR A 39 -9.73 -7.36 9.92
CA THR A 39 -9.36 -8.41 10.87
C THR A 39 -10.37 -8.49 12.01
N SER A 40 -10.14 -9.33 13.02
CA SER A 40 -10.99 -9.37 14.22
C SER A 40 -10.97 -8.07 15.04
N SER A 41 -9.94 -7.23 14.88
CA SER A 41 -9.72 -6.03 15.69
C SER A 41 -9.50 -4.74 14.89
N THR A 42 -9.41 -4.82 13.57
CA THR A 42 -9.06 -3.69 12.70
C THR A 42 -10.14 -3.49 11.66
N SER A 43 -10.75 -2.31 11.64
CA SER A 43 -11.75 -1.92 10.64
C SER A 43 -11.08 -1.34 9.39
N LEU A 44 -11.85 -1.23 8.29
CA LEU A 44 -11.42 -0.54 7.08
C LEU A 44 -11.02 0.90 7.40
N TYR A 45 -11.77 1.58 8.26
CA TYR A 45 -11.43 2.93 8.71
C TYR A 45 -10.04 3.01 9.36
N ASP A 46 -9.70 2.02 10.20
CA ASP A 46 -8.39 1.98 10.85
C ASP A 46 -7.27 1.74 9.83
N VAL A 47 -7.47 0.79 8.89
CA VAL A 47 -6.49 0.48 7.84
C VAL A 47 -6.19 1.68 6.95
N LEU A 48 -7.22 2.43 6.56
CA LEU A 48 -7.09 3.66 5.77
C LEU A 48 -6.33 4.77 6.51
N LYS A 49 -6.15 4.66 7.84
CA LYS A 49 -5.40 5.62 8.65
C LYS A 49 -4.00 5.13 9.05
N LEU A 50 -3.71 3.84 8.90
CA LEU A 50 -2.40 3.31 9.27
C LEU A 50 -1.30 3.94 8.42
N ARG A 51 -0.15 4.20 9.02
CA ARG A 51 1.04 4.49 8.23
C ARG A 51 1.54 3.21 7.56
N PRO A 52 2.22 3.30 6.41
CA PRO A 52 2.75 2.13 5.71
C PRO A 52 3.57 1.20 6.61
N GLU A 53 4.37 1.74 7.54
CA GLU A 53 5.20 0.96 8.47
C GLU A 53 4.40 0.15 9.50
N GLU A 54 3.20 0.64 9.85
CA GLU A 54 2.33 0.05 10.87
C GLU A 54 1.46 -1.05 10.26
N GLU A 55 1.00 -0.81 9.05
CA GLU A 55 0.17 -1.72 8.26
C GLU A 55 0.88 -3.05 7.97
N ASP A 56 2.15 -3.00 7.61
CA ASP A 56 2.96 -4.17 7.28
C ASP A 56 3.11 -5.19 8.43
N LYS A 57 2.92 -4.72 9.67
CA LYS A 57 2.97 -5.56 10.88
C LYS A 57 1.61 -6.09 11.29
N LEU A 58 0.53 -5.45 10.82
CA LEU A 58 -0.84 -5.69 11.28
C LEU A 58 -1.66 -6.52 10.29
N LEU A 59 -1.38 -6.41 9.00
CA LEU A 59 -2.17 -7.04 7.95
C LEU A 59 -1.33 -8.03 7.14
N THR A 60 -1.92 -9.19 6.88
CA THR A 60 -1.37 -10.20 5.96
C THR A 60 -2.04 -10.10 4.59
N TYR A 61 -1.42 -10.69 3.58
CA TYR A 61 -2.05 -10.82 2.25
C TYR A 61 -3.38 -11.58 2.29
N ALA A 62 -3.54 -12.52 3.23
CA ALA A 62 -4.79 -13.26 3.41
C ALA A 62 -5.93 -12.33 3.85
N ASP A 63 -5.65 -11.37 4.74
CA ASP A 63 -6.64 -10.39 5.22
C ASP A 63 -7.15 -9.50 4.07
N TYR A 64 -6.25 -9.03 3.19
CA TYR A 64 -6.66 -8.27 1.99
C TYR A 64 -7.45 -9.14 1.01
N SER A 65 -7.05 -10.39 0.83
CA SER A 65 -7.76 -11.31 -0.07
C SER A 65 -9.17 -11.58 0.43
N GLU A 66 -9.34 -11.89 1.71
CA GLU A 66 -10.65 -12.10 2.32
C GLU A 66 -11.53 -10.84 2.21
N PHE A 67 -10.96 -9.67 2.48
CA PHE A 67 -11.66 -8.41 2.29
C PHE A 67 -12.12 -8.22 0.84
N ALA A 68 -11.23 -8.43 -0.14
CA ALA A 68 -11.53 -8.25 -1.55
C ALA A 68 -12.66 -9.16 -2.02
N PHE A 69 -12.69 -10.42 -1.56
CA PHE A 69 -13.69 -11.41 -1.95
C PHE A 69 -15.05 -11.21 -1.27
N TYR A 70 -15.07 -10.88 0.02
CA TYR A 70 -16.31 -10.98 0.82
C TYR A 70 -16.84 -9.65 1.36
N ARG A 71 -16.01 -8.61 1.43
CA ARG A 71 -16.34 -7.39 2.19
C ARG A 71 -16.26 -6.12 1.35
N SER A 72 -15.55 -6.13 0.22
CA SER A 72 -15.41 -5.00 -0.70
C SER A 72 -16.75 -4.47 -1.24
N LEU A 73 -17.74 -5.34 -1.43
CA LEU A 73 -19.10 -4.96 -1.88
C LEU A 73 -19.86 -4.09 -0.88
N LYS A 74 -19.40 -4.00 0.38
CA LYS A 74 -20.00 -3.15 1.41
C LYS A 74 -19.57 -1.68 1.31
N ILE A 75 -18.55 -1.38 0.50
CA ILE A 75 -18.09 -0.01 0.30
C ILE A 75 -19.13 0.75 -0.54
N PRO A 76 -19.54 1.97 -0.14
CA PRO A 76 -20.44 2.80 -0.94
C PRO A 76 -19.94 3.02 -2.36
N GLY A 77 -20.85 2.93 -3.34
CA GLY A 77 -20.54 3.05 -4.77
C GLY A 77 -19.65 4.24 -5.17
N PRO A 78 -19.92 5.48 -4.69
CA PRO A 78 -19.08 6.65 -4.99
C PRO A 78 -17.61 6.49 -4.55
N HIS A 79 -17.39 5.73 -3.47
CA HIS A 79 -16.08 5.55 -2.83
C HIS A 79 -15.39 4.27 -3.22
N TYR A 80 -16.12 3.28 -3.73
CA TYR A 80 -15.63 1.95 -4.05
C TYR A 80 -14.31 1.98 -4.81
N ARG A 81 -14.26 2.63 -5.97
CA ARG A 81 -13.07 2.62 -6.82
C ARG A 81 -11.86 3.26 -6.15
N THR A 82 -12.07 4.37 -5.45
CA THR A 82 -10.97 5.11 -4.82
C THR A 82 -10.48 4.39 -3.56
N CYS A 83 -11.38 3.81 -2.76
CA CYS A 83 -11.05 2.98 -1.61
C CYS A 83 -10.26 1.72 -2.00
N ILE A 84 -10.70 1.02 -3.06
CA ILE A 84 -9.97 -0.16 -3.56
C ILE A 84 -8.58 0.24 -4.07
N LEU A 85 -8.46 1.32 -4.84
CA LEU A 85 -7.16 1.77 -5.34
C LEU A 85 -6.20 2.10 -4.19
N HIS A 86 -6.71 2.78 -3.16
CA HIS A 86 -5.95 3.13 -1.97
C HIS A 86 -5.48 1.90 -1.19
N LEU A 87 -6.35 0.91 -0.98
CA LEU A 87 -5.98 -0.36 -0.35
C LEU A 87 -4.96 -1.15 -1.18
N CYS A 88 -5.09 -1.14 -2.51
CA CYS A 88 -4.10 -1.76 -3.38
C CYS A 88 -2.73 -1.08 -3.26
N GLU A 89 -2.69 0.26 -3.21
CA GLU A 89 -1.46 1.01 -3.02
C GLU A 89 -0.80 0.65 -1.69
N LYS A 90 -1.57 0.67 -0.59
CA LYS A 90 -1.13 0.25 0.73
C LYS A 90 -0.55 -1.17 0.76
N MET A 91 -1.33 -2.15 0.31
CA MET A 91 -0.90 -3.56 0.22
C MET A 91 0.39 -3.72 -0.61
N SER A 92 0.50 -2.98 -1.71
CA SER A 92 1.67 -3.04 -2.58
C SER A 92 2.92 -2.43 -1.95
N GLY A 93 2.77 -1.43 -1.07
CA GLY A 93 3.90 -0.75 -0.45
C GLY A 93 4.73 -1.66 0.43
N GLY A 94 4.06 -2.47 1.25
CA GLY A 94 4.73 -3.48 2.05
C GLY A 94 5.45 -4.54 1.22
N PHE A 95 4.82 -4.95 0.11
CA PHE A 95 5.45 -5.85 -0.85
C PHE A 95 6.70 -5.21 -1.47
N PHE A 96 6.60 -3.99 -1.99
CA PHE A 96 7.74 -3.32 -2.62
C PHE A 96 8.86 -3.03 -1.62
N ARG A 97 8.56 -2.66 -0.37
CA ARG A 97 9.59 -2.40 0.65
C ARG A 97 10.43 -3.65 0.94
N ARG A 98 9.79 -4.82 1.11
CA ARG A 98 10.48 -6.09 1.34
C ARG A 98 11.37 -6.50 0.18
N TRP A 99 10.90 -6.34 -1.05
CA TRP A 99 11.68 -6.69 -2.25
C TRP A 99 12.79 -5.67 -2.52
N ALA A 100 12.46 -4.38 -2.46
CA ALA A 100 13.40 -3.29 -2.68
C ALA A 100 14.56 -3.29 -1.68
N LEU A 101 14.38 -3.79 -0.45
CA LEU A 101 15.48 -3.87 0.53
C LEU A 101 16.66 -4.67 0.01
N HIS A 102 16.40 -5.89 -0.47
CA HIS A 102 17.45 -6.75 -0.99
C HIS A 102 18.02 -6.18 -2.30
N ASP A 103 17.14 -5.74 -3.19
CA ASP A 103 17.51 -5.20 -4.50
C ASP A 103 18.37 -3.92 -4.37
N PHE A 104 17.97 -3.01 -3.49
CA PHE A 104 18.73 -1.81 -3.17
C PHE A 104 20.10 -2.15 -2.58
N TRP A 105 20.16 -3.09 -1.63
CA TRP A 105 21.41 -3.51 -1.00
C TRP A 105 22.41 -4.07 -2.02
N GLU A 106 21.94 -4.87 -2.97
CA GLU A 106 22.76 -5.35 -4.10
C GLU A 106 23.16 -4.21 -5.05
N LEU A 107 22.23 -3.30 -5.38
CA LEU A 107 22.50 -2.15 -6.27
C LEU A 107 23.61 -1.22 -5.73
N ILE A 108 23.67 -1.03 -4.41
CA ILE A 108 24.72 -0.23 -3.79
C ILE A 108 25.99 -1.04 -3.50
N HIS A 109 26.08 -2.28 -3.98
CA HIS A 109 27.19 -3.21 -3.73
C HIS A 109 27.47 -3.42 -2.25
N LYS A 110 26.41 -3.55 -1.43
CA LYS A 110 26.50 -3.87 0.00
C LYS A 110 27.33 -2.86 0.80
N LYS A 111 27.44 -1.62 0.33
CA LYS A 111 28.23 -0.56 0.96
C LYS A 111 27.66 -0.09 2.29
N LEU A 112 26.38 -0.35 2.55
CA LEU A 112 25.70 -0.01 3.79
C LEU A 112 25.18 -1.28 4.48
N PRO A 113 25.12 -1.28 5.83
CA PRO A 113 24.35 -2.29 6.56
C PRO A 113 22.87 -2.31 6.15
N LEU A 114 22.20 -3.45 6.32
CA LEU A 114 20.79 -3.62 5.95
C LEU A 114 19.89 -2.63 6.70
N GLU A 115 20.17 -2.39 7.99
CA GLU A 115 19.41 -1.47 8.84
C GLU A 115 19.50 -0.02 8.35
N CYS A 116 20.63 0.35 7.73
CA CYS A 116 20.76 1.67 7.08
C CYS A 116 19.97 1.72 5.78
N CYS A 117 19.92 0.61 5.03
CA CYS A 117 19.13 0.52 3.80
C CYS A 117 17.63 0.63 4.10
N GLU A 118 17.14 -0.06 5.13
CA GLU A 118 15.74 0.05 5.60
C GLU A 118 15.34 1.51 5.85
N LYS A 119 16.17 2.26 6.60
CA LYS A 119 15.91 3.68 6.86
C LYS A 119 15.88 4.55 5.60
N VAL A 120 16.67 4.22 4.58
CA VAL A 120 16.62 4.93 3.30
C VAL A 120 15.29 4.64 2.62
N LEU A 121 14.89 3.37 2.55
CA LEU A 121 13.65 2.94 1.91
C LEU A 121 12.39 3.43 2.64
N ASP A 122 12.44 3.62 3.96
CA ASP A 122 11.35 4.21 4.75
C ASP A 122 10.98 5.64 4.30
N ASN A 123 11.90 6.34 3.65
CA ASN A 123 11.67 7.69 3.14
C ASN A 123 11.23 7.72 1.66
N LEU A 124 11.05 6.56 1.03
CA LEU A 124 10.71 6.45 -0.39
C LEU A 124 9.22 6.20 -0.59
N THR A 125 8.69 6.71 -1.71
CA THR A 125 7.31 6.42 -2.12
C THR A 125 7.20 4.98 -2.63
N ASN A 126 5.98 4.44 -2.70
CA ASN A 126 5.76 3.13 -3.32
C ASN A 126 6.22 3.08 -4.78
N GLU A 127 6.13 4.20 -5.50
CA GLU A 127 6.63 4.30 -6.87
C GLU A 127 8.16 4.21 -6.94
N ASP A 128 8.86 4.88 -6.02
CA ASP A 128 10.32 4.78 -5.92
C ASP A 128 10.76 3.34 -5.59
N LEU A 129 10.10 2.71 -4.61
CA LEU A 129 10.35 1.32 -4.23
C LEU A 129 10.12 0.36 -5.41
N TYR A 130 9.04 0.56 -6.16
CA TYR A 130 8.74 -0.21 -7.36
C TYR A 130 9.84 -0.05 -8.42
N HIS A 131 10.34 1.16 -8.66
CA HIS A 131 11.42 1.39 -9.62
C HIS A 131 12.74 0.75 -9.22
N ILE A 132 13.05 0.68 -7.92
CA ILE A 132 14.22 -0.06 -7.41
C ILE A 132 14.12 -1.54 -7.78
N VAL A 133 12.97 -2.17 -7.54
CA VAL A 133 12.71 -3.58 -7.88
C VAL A 133 12.87 -3.81 -9.39
N LEU A 134 12.33 -2.93 -10.23
CA LEU A 134 12.48 -3.02 -11.69
C LEU A 134 13.93 -2.91 -12.17
N ALA A 135 14.73 -2.05 -11.53
CA ALA A 135 16.11 -1.80 -11.94
C ALA A 135 17.01 -3.03 -11.75
N VAL A 136 16.69 -3.93 -10.82
CA VAL A 136 17.40 -5.20 -10.64
C VAL A 136 16.91 -6.26 -11.61
N ASP A 137 15.60 -6.36 -11.85
CA ASP A 137 15.02 -7.31 -12.81
C ASP A 137 15.56 -7.09 -14.25
N GLY A 138 15.73 -5.82 -14.64
CA GLY A 138 16.36 -5.44 -15.91
C GLY A 138 17.86 -5.74 -16.01
N LYS A 139 18.55 -5.95 -14.88
CA LYS A 139 19.97 -6.35 -14.85
C LYS A 139 20.17 -7.87 -14.86
N GLN A 140 19.17 -8.65 -14.48
CA GLN A 140 19.24 -10.13 -14.51
C GLN A 140 18.92 -10.73 -15.89
N SER A 141 18.45 -9.91 -16.84
CA SER A 141 18.05 -10.31 -18.19
C SER A 141 19.09 -9.95 -19.27
N SER A 142 20.35 -9.71 -18.88
CA SER A 142 21.53 -9.53 -19.76
C SER A 142 22.61 -10.55 -19.43
#